data_AF-A0A2D4ML43-F1
#
_entry.id   AF-A0A2D4ML43-F1
#
_cell.length_a   1.000
_cell.length_b   1.000
_cell.length_c   1.000
_cell.angle_alpha   90.00
_cell.angle_beta   90.00
_cell.angle_gamma   90.00
#
_symmetry.space_group_name_H-M   'P 1'
#
loop_
_entity.id
_entity.type
_entity.pdbx_description
1 polymer ?
#
loop_
_entity_poly.entity_id
_entity_poly.type
_entity_poly.pdbx_seq_one_letter_code
_entity_poly.pdbx_strand_id
1 'polypeptide(L)'
;CWILTFMWVEASLRSGTFEQEEKYEVDDGPRQGRLNAEQLLPKLFDGCYFYFLGIFKEHKKDDLKELVKAGGGQILLRKPKSDNDVTQAINTVAYHAEITSDQSFCTQYIIYDASSNYKPQKIRQGKVWEVPSR
;
A
#
# COMPACT_ATOMS: atom_id res chain seq x y z
N CYS A 1 6.34 8.38 -10.97
CA CYS A 1 7.09 8.09 -12.20
C CYS A 1 6.10 7.97 -13.35
N TRP A 2 6.55 8.11 -14.58
CA TRP A 2 5.72 7.84 -15.75
C TRP A 2 5.57 6.34 -15.96
N ILE A 3 4.33 5.88 -16.10
CA ILE A 3 4.02 4.55 -16.61
C ILE A 3 3.31 4.75 -17.94
N LEU A 4 4.01 4.43 -19.02
CA LEU A 4 3.59 4.76 -20.38
C LEU A 4 3.29 3.48 -21.16
N THR A 5 2.36 3.58 -22.09
CA THR A 5 2.19 2.57 -23.13
C THR A 5 3.42 2.53 -24.05
N PHE A 6 3.69 1.37 -24.65
CA PHE A 6 4.84 1.22 -25.55
C PHE A 6 4.77 2.16 -26.78
N MET A 7 3.58 2.64 -27.13
CA MET A 7 3.37 3.61 -28.21
C MET A 7 4.18 4.90 -28.02
N TRP A 8 4.50 5.29 -26.78
CA TRP A 8 5.38 6.43 -26.52
C TRP A 8 6.77 6.24 -27.10
N VAL A 9 7.33 5.03 -26.95
CA VAL A 9 8.65 4.66 -27.50
C VAL A 9 8.59 4.70 -29.03
N GLU A 10 7.56 4.07 -29.61
CA GLU A 10 7.40 4.04 -31.08
C GLU A 10 7.19 5.42 -31.69
N ALA A 11 6.45 6.30 -31.01
CA ALA A 11 6.22 7.66 -31.48
C ALA A 11 7.49 8.50 -31.36
N SER A 12 8.20 8.41 -30.23
CA SER A 12 9.46 9.14 -30.00
C SER A 12 10.56 8.75 -30.99
N LEU A 13 10.70 7.45 -31.29
CA LEU A 13 11.65 6.98 -32.29
C LEU A 13 11.30 7.46 -33.70
N ARG A 14 10.01 7.57 -34.04
CA ARG A 14 9.56 8.05 -35.36
C ARG A 14 9.72 9.56 -35.52
N SER A 15 9.44 10.35 -34.49
CA SER A 15 9.61 11.81 -34.53
C SER A 15 11.06 12.24 -34.33
N GLY A 16 11.92 11.36 -33.81
CA GLY A 16 13.32 11.66 -33.50
C GLY A 16 13.49 12.54 -32.26
N THR A 17 12.45 12.68 -31.45
CA THR A 17 12.42 13.45 -30.20
C THR A 17 11.60 12.72 -29.15
N PHE A 18 11.76 13.06 -27.87
CA PHE A 18 10.85 12.56 -26.83
C PHE A 18 9.46 13.17 -27.03
N GLU A 19 8.47 12.31 -27.24
CA GLU A 19 7.08 12.72 -27.25
C GLU A 19 6.59 13.05 -25.84
N GLN A 20 5.54 13.87 -25.77
CA GLN A 20 4.92 14.24 -24.51
C GLN A 20 4.32 13.02 -23.79
N GLU A 21 4.79 12.74 -22.58
CA GLU A 21 4.45 11.55 -21.79
C GLU A 21 2.97 11.46 -21.44
N GLU A 22 2.30 12.58 -21.12
CA GLU A 22 0.88 12.59 -20.72
C GLU A 22 -0.05 11.94 -21.76
N LYS A 23 0.31 12.00 -23.05
CA LYS A 23 -0.51 11.45 -24.15
C LYS A 23 -0.52 9.92 -24.17
N TYR A 24 0.46 9.30 -23.51
CA TYR A 24 0.68 7.86 -23.54
C TYR A 24 0.67 7.24 -22.14
N GLU A 25 0.38 8.05 -21.11
CA GLU A 25 0.29 7.61 -19.73
C GLU A 25 -0.87 6.62 -19.55
N VAL A 26 -0.61 5.57 -18.76
CA VAL A 26 -1.64 4.65 -18.32
C VAL A 26 -2.49 5.34 -17.23
N ASP A 27 -3.79 5.45 -17.47
CA ASP A 27 -4.74 6.08 -16.55
C ASP A 27 -4.93 5.30 -15.22
N ASP A 28 -5.75 5.86 -14.33
CA ASP A 28 -6.03 5.39 -12.96
C ASP A 28 -4.82 5.48 -12.01
N GLY A 29 -4.36 4.35 -11.48
CA GLY A 29 -3.38 4.28 -10.40
C GLY A 29 -2.04 4.95 -10.70
N PRO A 30 -1.40 4.70 -11.87
CA PRO A 30 -0.13 5.35 -12.21
C PRO A 30 -0.23 6.87 -12.26
N ARG A 31 -1.24 7.40 -12.95
CA ARG A 31 -1.48 8.84 -13.07
C ARG A 31 -1.75 9.48 -11.71
N GLN A 32 -2.60 8.86 -10.89
CA GLN A 32 -2.87 9.34 -9.52
C GLN A 32 -1.59 9.36 -8.67
N GLY A 33 -0.80 8.29 -8.72
CA GLY A 33 0.46 8.20 -7.99
C GLY A 33 1.49 9.25 -8.43
N ARG A 34 1.59 9.52 -9.73
CA ARG A 34 2.45 10.58 -10.27
C ARG A 34 1.99 11.97 -9.80
N LEU A 35 0.72 12.31 -9.97
CA LEU A 35 0.17 13.61 -9.57
C LEU A 35 0.32 13.84 -8.05
N ASN A 36 0.12 12.79 -7.24
CA ASN A 36 0.37 12.84 -5.80
C ASN A 36 1.82 13.21 -5.47
N ALA A 37 2.78 12.59 -6.17
CA ALA A 37 4.20 12.87 -5.97
C ALA A 37 4.61 14.27 -6.44
N GLU A 38 4.05 14.77 -7.55
CA GLU A 38 4.28 16.14 -8.04
C GLU A 38 3.80 17.20 -7.05
N GLN A 39 2.71 16.92 -6.34
CA GLN A 39 2.17 17.77 -5.29
C GLN A 39 2.87 17.60 -3.94
N LEU A 40 3.91 16.75 -3.86
CA LEU A 40 4.66 16.44 -2.64
C LEU A 40 3.77 15.91 -1.50
N LEU A 41 2.68 15.21 -1.84
CA LEU A 41 1.75 14.65 -0.87
C LEU A 41 2.30 13.34 -0.26
N PRO A 42 1.76 12.90 0.90
CA PRO A 42 2.18 11.66 1.53
C PRO A 42 2.09 10.45 0.59
N LYS A 43 2.97 9.47 0.82
CA LYS A 43 2.96 8.22 0.05
C LYS A 43 1.75 7.35 0.43
N LEU A 44 1.41 6.40 -0.42
CA LEU A 44 0.18 5.60 -0.31
C LEU A 44 -0.03 4.95 1.07
N PHE A 45 1.05 4.43 1.66
CA PHE A 45 1.03 3.75 2.96
C PHE A 45 1.62 4.60 4.08
N ASP A 46 1.67 5.93 3.91
CA ASP A 46 2.10 6.83 4.98
C ASP A 46 1.19 6.69 6.21
N GLY A 47 1.81 6.55 7.38
CA GLY A 47 1.11 6.28 8.64
C GLY A 47 0.65 4.83 8.85
N CYS A 48 0.90 3.92 7.89
CA CYS A 48 0.47 2.51 7.95
C CYS A 48 1.60 1.55 8.37
N TYR A 49 1.21 0.47 9.07
CA TYR A 49 2.10 -0.55 9.61
C TYR A 49 1.68 -1.94 9.17
N PHE A 50 2.62 -2.78 8.77
CA PHE A 50 2.36 -4.09 8.16
C PHE A 50 3.12 -5.21 8.87
N TYR A 51 2.40 -6.24 9.29
CA TYR A 51 2.97 -7.50 9.77
C TYR A 51 2.65 -8.62 8.79
N PHE A 52 3.68 -9.31 8.29
CA PHE A 52 3.53 -10.41 7.34
C PHE A 52 3.49 -11.76 8.04
N LEU A 53 2.29 -12.30 8.22
CA LEU A 53 2.00 -13.56 8.90
C LEU A 53 2.19 -14.77 7.97
N GLY A 54 2.94 -15.76 8.46
CA GLY A 54 3.05 -17.06 7.80
C GLY A 54 3.98 -17.09 6.58
N ILE A 55 3.75 -18.11 5.76
CA ILE A 55 4.50 -18.41 4.53
C ILE A 55 3.70 -17.88 3.35
N PHE A 56 4.39 -17.21 2.42
CA PHE A 56 3.82 -16.72 1.19
C PHE A 56 4.31 -17.57 0.01
N LYS A 57 3.36 -18.12 -0.73
CA LYS A 57 3.56 -18.98 -1.91
C LYS A 57 3.21 -18.25 -3.20
N GLU A 58 2.12 -17.47 -3.20
CA GLU A 58 1.64 -16.79 -4.41
C GLU A 58 2.49 -15.54 -4.72
N HIS A 59 2.79 -14.76 -3.68
CA HIS A 59 3.63 -13.56 -3.78
C HIS A 59 4.90 -13.75 -2.96
N LYS A 60 6.06 -13.33 -3.48
CA LYS A 60 7.29 -13.40 -2.70
C LYS A 60 7.21 -12.40 -1.53
N LYS A 61 7.43 -12.89 -0.32
CA LYS A 61 7.36 -12.08 0.90
C LYS A 61 8.28 -10.86 0.87
N ASP A 62 9.46 -10.98 0.27
CA ASP A 62 10.42 -9.87 0.22
C ASP A 62 10.00 -8.79 -0.79
N ASP A 63 9.46 -9.17 -1.95
CA ASP A 63 8.86 -8.22 -2.90
C ASP A 63 7.73 -7.40 -2.23
N LEU A 64 6.86 -8.06 -1.45
CA LEU A 64 5.80 -7.37 -0.71
C LEU A 64 6.35 -6.37 0.34
N LYS A 65 7.45 -6.73 1.01
CA LYS A 65 8.12 -5.80 1.95
C LYS A 65 8.71 -4.61 1.22
N GLU A 66 9.28 -4.82 0.04
CA GLU A 66 9.81 -3.73 -0.80
C GLU A 66 8.69 -2.79 -1.26
N LEU A 67 7.54 -3.33 -1.66
CA LEU A 67 6.35 -2.55 -2.00
C LEU A 67 5.87 -1.69 -0.81
N VAL A 68 5.79 -2.27 0.38
CA VAL A 68 5.41 -1.53 1.61
C VAL A 68 6.38 -0.37 1.85
N LYS A 69 7.69 -0.61 1.79
CA LYS A 69 8.72 0.43 2.00
C LYS A 69 8.65 1.52 0.92
N ALA A 70 8.51 1.13 -0.34
CA ALA A 70 8.40 2.07 -1.46
C ALA A 70 7.19 2.99 -1.29
N GLY A 71 6.06 2.43 -0.85
CA GLY A 71 4.82 3.13 -0.53
C GLY A 71 4.81 3.91 0.78
N GLY A 72 5.90 3.93 1.56
CA GLY A 72 6.00 4.71 2.80
C GLY A 72 5.48 4.02 4.07
N GLY A 73 5.11 2.74 3.99
CA GLY A 73 4.65 1.97 5.13
C GLY A 73 5.80 1.40 5.96
N GLN A 74 5.49 1.02 7.20
CA GLN A 74 6.46 0.44 8.13
C GLN A 74 6.21 -1.06 8.33
N ILE A 75 7.29 -1.84 8.45
CA ILE A 75 7.20 -3.29 8.65
C ILE A 75 7.36 -3.62 10.13
N LEU A 76 6.39 -4.33 10.70
CA LEU A 76 6.42 -4.83 12.06
C LEU A 76 7.17 -6.16 12.12
N LEU A 77 8.10 -6.28 13.08
CA LEU A 77 8.85 -7.52 13.34
C LEU A 77 8.06 -8.54 14.18
N ARG A 78 7.06 -8.07 14.93
CA ARG A 78 6.23 -8.89 15.81
C ARG A 78 4.77 -8.66 15.49
N LYS A 79 3.94 -9.68 15.68
CA LYS A 79 2.49 -9.58 15.50
C LYS A 79 1.96 -8.49 16.44
N PRO A 80 1.21 -7.49 15.94
CA PRO A 80 0.55 -6.52 16.80
C PRO A 80 -0.48 -7.22 17.68
N LYS A 81 -0.55 -6.83 18.95
CA LYS A 81 -1.53 -7.34 19.91
C LYS A 81 -2.36 -6.17 20.42
N SER A 82 -3.59 -6.46 20.83
CA SER A 82 -4.51 -5.45 21.39
C SER A 82 -4.08 -4.92 22.76
N ASP A 83 -3.30 -5.68 23.52
CA ASP A 83 -2.83 -5.38 24.88
C ASP A 83 -1.47 -4.69 24.94
N ASN A 84 -0.87 -4.37 23.79
CA ASN A 84 0.49 -3.85 23.73
C ASN A 84 0.46 -2.30 23.74
N ASP A 85 1.11 -1.67 24.73
CA ASP A 85 1.14 -0.21 24.85
C ASP A 85 1.63 0.47 23.57
N VAL A 86 2.54 -0.17 22.83
CA VAL A 86 3.06 0.34 21.55
C VAL A 86 2.00 0.38 20.46
N THR A 87 1.12 -0.62 20.36
CA THR A 87 0.06 -0.64 19.33
C THR A 87 -1.09 0.30 19.69
N GLN A 88 -1.29 0.58 20.98
CA GLN A 88 -2.28 1.56 21.45
C GLN A 88 -1.78 3.01 21.39
N ALA A 89 -0.46 3.23 21.52
CA ALA A 89 0.17 4.55 21.44
C ALA A 89 0.32 5.09 20.01
N ILE A 90 0.15 4.25 18.98
CA ILE A 90 0.16 4.69 17.59
C ILE A 90 -1.08 5.55 17.33
N ASN A 91 -0.85 6.86 17.22
CA ASN A 91 -1.85 7.86 16.82
C ASN A 91 -1.58 8.36 15.39
N THR A 92 -1.10 7.48 14.50
CA THR A 92 -0.93 7.82 13.09
C THR A 92 -2.26 7.77 12.37
N VAL A 93 -2.40 8.62 11.35
CA VAL A 93 -3.55 8.64 10.44
C VAL A 93 -3.06 8.19 9.08
N ALA A 94 -3.84 7.32 8.42
CA ALA A 94 -3.56 6.96 7.03
C ALA A 94 -4.09 8.06 6.11
N TYR A 95 -3.19 8.87 5.53
CA TYR A 95 -3.57 10.03 4.70
C TYR A 95 -4.52 9.67 3.54
N HIS A 96 -4.29 8.50 2.92
CA HIS A 96 -5.06 8.02 1.78
C HIS A 96 -6.32 7.23 2.17
N ALA A 97 -6.62 7.07 3.46
CA ALA A 97 -7.87 6.47 3.88
C ALA A 97 -9.02 7.49 3.80
N GLU A 98 -10.20 7.03 3.40
CA GLU A 98 -11.40 7.84 3.54
C GLU A 98 -11.59 8.27 4.99
N ILE A 99 -11.89 9.55 5.21
CA ILE A 99 -12.01 10.15 6.55
C ILE A 99 -13.07 9.44 7.41
N THR A 100 -14.10 8.89 6.78
CA THR A 100 -15.20 8.17 7.45
C THR A 100 -14.90 6.68 7.67
N SER A 101 -13.82 6.17 7.10
CA SER A 101 -13.43 4.76 7.23
C SER A 101 -12.65 4.52 8.52
N ASP A 102 -12.85 3.35 9.12
CA ASP A 102 -12.05 2.89 10.25
C ASP A 102 -10.54 2.86 9.92
N GLN A 103 -10.19 2.69 8.64
CA GLN A 103 -8.79 2.69 8.18
C GLN A 103 -8.07 4.02 8.40
N SER A 104 -8.81 5.13 8.57
CA SER A 104 -8.19 6.42 8.88
C SER A 104 -7.46 6.42 10.23
N PHE A 105 -7.90 5.60 11.19
CA PHE A 105 -7.29 5.47 12.52
C PHE A 105 -6.86 4.04 12.89
N CYS A 106 -7.27 3.03 12.13
CA CYS A 106 -6.86 1.64 12.28
C CYS A 106 -5.79 1.31 11.24
N THR A 107 -4.56 1.78 11.48
CA THR A 107 -3.48 1.82 10.48
C THR A 107 -2.55 0.60 10.52
N GLN A 108 -2.88 -0.44 11.29
CA GLN A 108 -2.07 -1.65 11.45
C GLN A 108 -2.70 -2.84 10.72
N TYR A 109 -1.95 -3.44 9.81
CA TYR A 109 -2.41 -4.50 8.92
C TYR A 109 -1.63 -5.79 9.16
N ILE A 110 -2.36 -6.90 9.30
CA ILE A 110 -1.78 -8.25 9.27
C ILE A 110 -2.03 -8.81 7.87
N ILE A 111 -0.95 -8.94 7.10
CA ILE A 111 -0.99 -9.50 5.74
C ILE A 111 -0.68 -10.99 5.83
N TYR A 112 -1.49 -11.80 5.16
CA TYR A 112 -1.32 -13.25 5.04
C TYR A 112 -1.59 -13.65 3.59
N ASP A 113 -1.04 -14.80 3.19
CA ASP A 113 -1.27 -15.35 1.86
C ASP A 113 -2.72 -15.87 1.74
N ALA A 114 -3.43 -15.50 0.67
CA ALA A 114 -4.81 -15.93 0.43
C ALA A 114 -4.95 -17.45 0.26
N SER A 115 -3.89 -18.12 -0.21
CA SER A 115 -3.81 -19.58 -0.30
C SER A 115 -3.58 -20.27 1.05
N SER A 116 -3.34 -19.51 2.12
CA SER A 116 -3.13 -20.08 3.45
C SER A 116 -4.46 -20.53 4.08
N ASN A 117 -4.39 -21.54 4.95
CA ASN A 117 -5.53 -21.97 5.75
C ASN A 117 -5.88 -21.00 6.90
N TYR A 118 -5.24 -19.82 6.95
CA TYR A 118 -5.47 -18.85 8.00
C TYR A 118 -6.83 -18.17 7.82
N LYS A 119 -7.65 -18.21 8.87
CA LYS A 119 -8.93 -17.49 8.91
C LYS A 119 -8.84 -16.44 10.01
N PRO A 120 -8.78 -15.14 9.68
CA PRO A 120 -8.78 -14.11 10.72
C PRO A 120 -10.10 -14.17 11.49
N GLN A 121 -10.01 -14.02 12.81
CA GLN A 121 -11.20 -13.96 13.65
C GLN A 121 -11.77 -12.54 13.60
N LYS A 122 -13.09 -12.39 13.53
CA LYS A 122 -13.72 -11.06 13.65
C LYS A 122 -13.70 -10.62 15.10
N ILE A 123 -12.63 -9.94 15.50
CA ILE A 123 -12.46 -9.42 16.85
C ILE A 123 -12.38 -7.89 16.77
N ARG A 124 -13.22 -7.22 17.57
CA ARG A 124 -13.10 -5.78 17.86
C ARG A 124 -12.65 -5.61 19.30
N GLN A 125 -11.40 -5.22 19.50
CA GLN A 125 -10.85 -4.90 20.82
C GLN A 125 -10.22 -3.51 20.78
N GLY A 126 -10.94 -2.51 21.32
CA GLY A 126 -10.50 -1.12 21.27
C GLY A 126 -10.35 -0.61 19.83
N LYS A 127 -9.15 -0.15 19.47
CA LYS A 127 -8.77 0.32 18.11
C LYS A 127 -8.32 -0.81 17.17
N VAL A 128 -8.33 -2.06 17.62
CA VAL A 128 -7.88 -3.20 16.81
C VAL A 128 -9.07 -3.89 16.16
N TRP A 129 -8.95 -4.09 14.84
CA TRP A 129 -9.91 -4.81 14.01
C TRP A 129 -9.21 -5.91 13.22
N GLU A 130 -9.77 -7.12 13.27
CA GLU A 130 -9.40 -8.22 12.40
C GLU A 130 -10.61 -8.58 11.51
N VAL A 131 -10.45 -8.54 10.18
CA VAL A 131 -11.52 -8.82 9.22
C VAL A 131 -11.00 -9.74 8.10
N PRO A 132 -11.77 -10.77 7.68
CA PRO A 132 -11.41 -11.58 6.51
C PRO A 132 -11.46 -10.76 5.21
N SER A 133 -10.52 -11.01 4.30
CA SER A 133 -10.67 -10.61 2.91
C SER A 133 -11.88 -11.35 2.32
N ARG A 134 -12.78 -10.62 1.64
CA ARG A 134 -13.92 -11.21 0.92
C ARG A 134 -13.45 -11.98 -0.30
#